data_AF-A0A6N3GUI1-F1
#
_entry.id   AF-A0A6N3GUI1-F1
#
_cell.length_a   1.000
_cell.length_b   1.000
_cell.length_c   1.000
_cell.angle_alpha   90.00
_cell.angle_beta   90.00
_cell.angle_gamma   90.00
#
_symmetry.space_group_name_H-M   'P 1'
#
loop_
_entity.id
_entity.type
_entity.pdbx_description
1 polymer ?
#
loop_
_entity_poly.entity_id
_entity_poly.type
_entity_poly.pdbx_seq_one_letter_code
_entity_poly.pdbx_strand_id
1 'polypeptide(L)' 'MNKKQTSKKVASIASGILRDGRTSSKSKTVAASALSQTRKGGK' A
#
# COMPACT_ATOMS: atom_id res chain seq x y z
N MET A 1 5.67 15.57 9.45
CA MET A 1 5.04 14.28 9.82
C MET A 1 3.75 14.14 9.00
N ASN A 2 3.59 13.08 8.20
CA ASN A 2 2.42 12.93 7.33
C ASN A 2 1.17 12.59 8.16
N LYS A 3 0.19 13.50 8.20
CA LYS A 3 -1.06 13.32 8.98
C LYS A 3 -2.12 12.51 8.25
N LYS A 4 -2.02 12.37 6.93
CA LYS A 4 -2.99 11.68 6.07
C LYS A 4 -2.40 10.34 5.64
N GLN A 5 -2.84 9.26 6.27
CA GLN A 5 -2.24 7.96 6.09
C GLN A 5 -3.27 6.88 5.84
N THR A 6 -2.89 5.92 5.00
CA THR A 6 -3.70 4.75 4.69
C THR A 6 -3.78 3.81 5.89
N SER A 7 -4.94 3.17 6.07
CA SER A 7 -5.18 2.24 7.17
C SER A 7 -4.35 0.96 7.00
N LYS A 8 -4.13 0.24 8.12
CA LYS A 8 -3.41 -1.04 8.13
C LYS A 8 -4.04 -2.07 7.17
N LYS A 9 -5.37 -2.08 7.06
CA LYS A 9 -6.09 -2.99 6.14
C LYS A 9 -5.72 -2.74 4.68
N VAL A 10 -5.66 -1.46 4.27
CA VAL A 10 -5.28 -1.09 2.90
C VAL A 10 -3.82 -1.42 2.62
N ALA A 11 -2.93 -1.25 3.62
CA ALA A 11 -1.53 -1.65 3.52
C ALA A 11 -1.37 -3.15 3.24
N SER A 12 -2.11 -4.01 3.95
CA SER A 12 -2.06 -5.46 3.75
C SER A 12 -2.57 -5.86 2.36
N ILE A 13 -3.65 -5.24 1.89
CA ILE A 13 -4.20 -5.51 0.55
C ILE A 13 -3.20 -5.05 -0.53
N ALA A 14 -2.64 -3.84 -0.41
CA ALA A 14 -1.65 -3.31 -1.35
C ALA A 14 -0.39 -4.19 -1.43
N SER A 15 0.09 -4.68 -0.27
CA SER A 15 1.21 -5.62 -0.22
C SER A 15 0.88 -6.95 -0.89
N GLY A 16 -0.37 -7.42 -0.77
CA GLY A 16 -0.87 -8.59 -1.49
C GLY A 16 -0.83 -8.37 -3.01
N ILE A 17 -1.36 -7.23 -3.49
CA ILE A 17 -1.38 -6.88 -4.91
C ILE A 17 0.04 -6.82 -5.51
N LEU A 18 1.01 -6.25 -4.78
CA LEU A 18 2.39 -6.18 -5.24
C LEU A 18 3.08 -7.54 -5.33
N ARG A 19 2.73 -8.47 -4.44
CA ARG A 19 3.27 -9.83 -4.41
C ARG A 19 2.50 -10.79 -5.33
N ASP A 20 1.28 -10.43 -5.69
CA ASP A 20 0.46 -11.22 -6.60
C ASP A 20 0.93 -11.04 -8.05
N GLY A 21 1.38 -12.15 -8.64
CA GLY A 21 1.89 -12.18 -10.01
C GLY A 21 0.82 -12.03 -11.10
N ARG A 22 -0.47 -12.05 -10.75
CA ARG A 22 -1.60 -11.97 -11.68
C ARG A 22 -2.13 -10.54 -11.84
N THR A 23 -1.63 -9.59 -11.07
CA THR A 23 -2.07 -8.18 -11.13
C THR A 23 -1.37 -7.39 -12.22
N SER A 24 -2.10 -6.48 -12.87
CA SER A 24 -1.56 -5.61 -13.93
C SER A 24 -0.62 -4.54 -13.36
N SER A 25 0.28 -4.02 -14.19
CA SER A 25 1.23 -2.96 -13.83
C SER A 25 0.54 -1.72 -13.26
N LYS A 26 -0.60 -1.32 -13.81
CA LYS A 26 -1.41 -0.20 -13.30
C LYS A 26 -1.86 -0.45 -11.86
N SER A 27 -2.34 -1.65 -11.56
CA SER A 27 -2.78 -2.04 -10.20
C SER A 27 -1.61 -2.04 -9.21
N LYS A 28 -0.44 -2.51 -9.64
CA LYS A 28 0.78 -2.47 -8.81
C LYS A 28 1.21 -1.03 -8.51
N THR A 29 1.16 -0.14 -9.49
CA THR A 29 1.50 1.29 -9.26
C THR A 29 0.58 1.93 -8.24
N VAL A 30 -0.74 1.69 -8.34
CA VAL A 30 -1.71 2.21 -7.36
C VAL A 30 -1.46 1.60 -5.97
N ALA A 31 -1.21 0.29 -5.89
CA ALA A 31 -0.90 -0.38 -4.63
C ALA A 31 0.41 0.15 -3.99
N ALA A 32 1.46 0.37 -4.79
CA ALA A 32 2.71 0.95 -4.32
C ALA A 32 2.52 2.37 -3.77
N SER A 33 1.73 3.20 -4.45
CA SER A 33 1.38 4.54 -3.98
C SER A 33 0.62 4.49 -2.65
N ALA A 34 -0.36 3.59 -2.54
CA ALA A 34 -1.12 3.38 -1.31
C ALA A 34 -0.23 2.87 -0.16
N LEU A 35 0.76 2.02 -0.45
CA LEU A 35 1.73 1.48 0.52
C LEU A 35 2.67 2.57 1.04
N SER A 36 3.14 3.46 0.16
CA SER A 36 3.98 4.61 0.52
C SER A 36 3.28 5.56 1.50
N GLN A 37 1.95 5.67 1.40
CA GLN A 37 1.14 6.50 2.30
C GLN A 37 0.77 5.81 3.62
N THR A 38 1.18 4.56 3.84
CA THR A 38 0.79 3.81 5.04
C THR A 38 1.45 4.36 6.30
N ARG A 39 0.80 4.12 7.45
CA ARG A 39 1.37 4.47 8.75
C ARG A 39 2.61 3.64 9.00
N LYS A 40 3.78 4.26 8.86
CA LYS A 40 5.04 3.73 9.39
C LYS A 40 4.81 3.60 10.89
N GLY A 41 4.81 2.36 11.41
CA GLY A 41 4.45 2.07 12.80
C GLY A 41 5.16 3.05 13.73
N GLY A 42 4.38 3.93 14.35
CA GLY A 42 4.90 4.85 15.34
C GLY A 42 5.41 4.02 16.50
N LYS A 43 6.71 4.16 16.78
CA LYS A 43 7.12 4.30 18.18
C LYS A 43 6.67 5.68 18.63
#